data_AF-A0A4Q5QN27-F1
#
_entry.id   AF-A0A4Q5QN27-F1
#
_cell.length_a   1.000
_cell.length_b   1.000
_cell.length_c   1.000
_cell.angle_alpha   90.00
_cell.angle_beta   90.00
_cell.angle_gamma   90.00
#
_symmetry.space_group_name_H-M   'P 1'
#
loop_
_entity.id
_entity.type
_entity.pdbx_description
1 polymer ?
#
loop_
_entity_poly.entity_id
_entity_poly.type
_entity_poly.pdbx_seq_one_letter_code
_entity_poly.pdbx_strand_id
1 'polypeptide(L)'
;GLGDRDYYLKNDGRSKIIRAAYKAYMVSVFQLLGDAPSVAATNADAVLALETKMAQASRSRVELRDRLKNYNKVPAAQLAQDYPNLNLPLVLKESGLSSAQDVIIGQPEYLAAADKLLASTPIPDMQQYFRWHLVEGTTSALPKTYGDASFRFQQVLTGAKQQQPRWKRSLAATDGALGEAFGQLYVDEAFSPAAKAKAQEMVENLRAAYQERILATDWMSPATKKEAVEKLNAFAVKIGYPDKWKDYSKLKITRASALQNLFAVSEWRSEDNLQKFGKPIDRGEWGMTPPTVNAYYNSSMNEIVFPAGILQPPFYDPKADDAVNYGGIGAVIGHEMTHGFDDQGRRSDAKGNLRDWWTKEDNEKFTAKADMV
;
A
#
# COMPACT_ATOMS: atom_id res chain seq x y z
N GLY A 1 12.06 8.35 -6.19
CA GLY A 1 11.29 8.00 -7.39
C GLY A 1 11.47 6.57 -7.85
N LEU A 2 12.57 5.87 -7.54
CA LEU A 2 12.67 4.42 -7.73
C LEU A 2 11.95 3.69 -6.59
N GLY A 3 11.28 2.58 -6.89
CA GLY A 3 10.43 1.84 -5.94
C GLY A 3 11.16 1.07 -4.83
N ASP A 4 12.49 1.15 -4.77
CA ASP A 4 13.32 0.52 -3.73
C ASP A 4 14.61 1.34 -3.54
N ARG A 5 15.06 1.51 -2.29
CA ARG A 5 16.34 2.18 -1.97
C ARG A 5 17.52 1.46 -2.62
N ASP A 6 17.46 0.15 -2.77
CA ASP A 6 18.56 -0.66 -3.28
C ASP A 6 18.88 -0.33 -4.74
N TYR A 7 17.91 0.14 -5.51
CA TYR A 7 18.18 0.64 -6.86
C TYR A 7 19.11 1.85 -6.85
N TYR A 8 19.15 2.65 -5.78
CA TYR A 8 20.10 3.75 -5.63
C TYR A 8 21.46 3.27 -5.14
N LEU A 9 21.49 2.27 -4.24
CA LEU A 9 22.66 1.95 -3.43
C LEU A 9 23.50 0.79 -3.96
N LYS A 10 22.88 -0.22 -4.58
CA LYS A 10 23.62 -1.40 -5.03
C LYS A 10 24.43 -1.12 -6.29
N ASN A 11 25.60 -1.75 -6.41
CA ASN A 11 26.50 -1.59 -7.56
C ASN A 11 26.45 -2.76 -8.55
N ASP A 12 25.45 -3.64 -8.43
CA ASP A 12 25.20 -4.71 -9.38
C ASP A 12 24.77 -4.16 -10.76
N GLY A 13 24.91 -4.98 -11.80
CA GLY A 13 24.62 -4.57 -13.17
C GLY A 13 23.17 -4.13 -13.39
N ARG A 14 22.21 -4.79 -12.74
CA ARG A 14 20.78 -4.48 -12.88
C ARG A 14 20.46 -3.11 -12.30
N SER A 15 20.94 -2.82 -11.09
CA SER A 15 20.76 -1.54 -10.42
C SER A 15 21.39 -0.38 -11.20
N LYS A 16 22.61 -0.58 -11.76
CA LYS A 16 23.25 0.42 -12.63
C LYS A 16 22.44 0.72 -13.90
N ILE A 17 21.91 -0.30 -14.56
CA ILE A 17 21.05 -0.14 -15.75
C ILE A 17 19.79 0.65 -15.40
N ILE A 18 19.13 0.32 -14.27
CA ILE A 18 17.92 1.01 -13.83
C ILE A 18 18.21 2.48 -13.51
N ARG A 19 19.28 2.78 -12.75
CA ARG A 19 19.67 4.17 -12.44
C ARG A 19 19.95 4.98 -13.70
N ALA A 20 20.67 4.41 -14.66
CA ALA A 20 20.97 5.07 -15.92
C ALA A 20 19.69 5.37 -16.72
N ALA A 21 18.77 4.40 -16.83
CA ALA A 21 17.49 4.58 -17.50
C ALA A 21 16.61 5.62 -16.80
N TYR A 22 16.64 5.65 -15.47
CA TYR A 22 15.90 6.61 -14.67
C TYR A 22 16.42 8.04 -14.85
N LYS A 23 17.75 8.23 -14.86
CA LYS A 23 18.36 9.52 -15.22
C LYS A 23 17.96 9.94 -16.64
N ALA A 24 18.02 9.04 -17.62
CA ALA A 24 17.62 9.35 -18.99
C ALA A 24 16.13 9.75 -19.09
N TYR A 25 15.28 9.13 -18.26
CA TYR A 25 13.87 9.51 -18.15
C TYR A 25 13.69 10.92 -17.58
N MET A 26 14.37 11.27 -16.48
CA MET A 26 14.36 12.63 -15.94
C MET A 26 14.80 13.66 -16.99
N VAL A 27 15.92 13.42 -17.67
CA VAL A 27 16.43 14.31 -18.72
C VAL A 27 15.38 14.51 -19.82
N SER A 28 14.73 13.42 -20.25
CA SER A 28 13.67 13.50 -21.27
C SER A 28 12.52 14.38 -20.80
N VAL A 29 12.10 14.27 -19.55
CA VAL A 29 10.99 15.07 -19.00
C VAL A 29 11.38 16.53 -18.82
N PHE A 30 12.57 16.84 -18.31
CA PHE A 30 13.04 18.22 -18.21
C PHE A 30 13.14 18.90 -19.59
N GLN A 31 13.59 18.19 -20.62
CA GLN A 31 13.55 18.70 -22.00
C GLN A 31 12.11 18.95 -22.50
N LEU A 32 11.17 18.05 -22.18
CA LEU A 32 9.75 18.28 -22.50
C LEU A 32 9.16 19.48 -21.75
N LEU A 33 9.70 19.85 -20.59
CA LEU A 33 9.35 21.07 -19.86
C LEU A 33 10.01 22.33 -20.42
N GLY A 34 10.86 22.20 -21.45
CA GLY A 34 11.52 23.31 -22.15
C GLY A 34 12.96 23.58 -21.70
N ASP A 35 13.52 22.78 -20.80
CA ASP A 35 14.92 22.95 -20.39
C ASP A 35 15.87 22.56 -21.54
N ALA A 36 16.91 23.36 -21.77
CA ALA A 36 17.95 23.03 -22.75
C ALA A 36 18.64 21.70 -22.39
N PRO A 37 19.18 20.92 -23.36
CA PRO A 37 19.71 19.59 -23.09
C PRO A 37 20.76 19.50 -21.95
N SER A 38 21.66 20.48 -21.86
CA SER A 38 22.66 20.54 -20.78
C SER A 38 22.01 20.85 -19.43
N VAL A 39 21.06 21.78 -19.37
CA VAL A 39 20.33 22.15 -18.17
C VAL A 39 19.47 20.98 -17.67
N ALA A 40 18.79 20.28 -18.57
CA ALA A 40 18.02 19.08 -18.23
C ALA A 40 18.89 17.97 -17.61
N ALA A 41 20.11 17.79 -18.12
CA ALA A 41 21.08 16.84 -17.55
C ALA A 41 21.51 17.25 -16.14
N THR A 42 21.84 18.53 -15.93
CA THR A 42 22.18 19.06 -14.60
C THR A 42 21.02 18.91 -13.62
N ASN A 43 19.80 19.24 -14.02
CA ASN A 43 18.60 19.11 -13.19
C ASN A 43 18.34 17.65 -12.81
N ALA A 44 18.46 16.72 -13.76
CA ALA A 44 18.34 15.29 -13.48
C ALA A 44 19.41 14.79 -12.49
N ASP A 45 20.65 15.27 -12.59
CA ASP A 45 21.72 14.93 -11.66
C ASP A 45 21.45 15.45 -10.23
N ALA A 46 20.95 16.68 -10.10
CA ALA A 46 20.56 17.26 -8.82
C ALA A 46 19.45 16.43 -8.13
N VAL A 47 18.40 16.07 -8.88
CA VAL A 47 17.31 15.23 -8.39
C VAL A 47 17.82 13.85 -7.96
N LEU A 48 18.58 13.17 -8.82
CA LEU A 48 19.11 11.85 -8.53
C LEU A 48 20.04 11.85 -7.31
N ALA A 49 20.87 12.89 -7.15
CA ALA A 49 21.76 13.04 -6.00
C ALA A 49 20.97 13.21 -4.70
N LEU A 50 19.93 14.06 -4.70
CA LEU A 50 19.07 14.26 -3.53
C LEU A 50 18.31 12.96 -3.16
N GLU A 51 17.69 12.31 -4.15
CA GLU A 51 17.03 11.02 -3.94
C GLU A 51 17.98 9.94 -3.41
N THR A 52 19.23 9.90 -3.89
CA THR A 52 20.23 8.94 -3.41
C THR A 52 20.57 9.18 -1.94
N LYS A 53 20.71 10.44 -1.50
CA LYS A 53 20.93 10.77 -0.08
C LYS A 53 19.74 10.34 0.79
N MET A 54 18.52 10.53 0.31
CA MET A 54 17.31 10.03 1.00
C MET A 54 17.25 8.50 1.05
N ALA A 55 17.64 7.82 -0.04
CA ALA A 55 17.71 6.36 -0.09
C ALA A 55 18.75 5.78 0.89
N GLN A 56 19.87 6.48 1.12
CA GLN A 56 20.88 6.09 2.11
C GLN A 56 20.31 6.05 3.54
N ALA A 57 19.39 6.96 3.87
CA ALA A 57 18.72 7.01 5.18
C ALA A 57 17.45 6.16 5.27
N SER A 58 16.97 5.61 4.16
CA SER A 58 15.79 4.75 4.13
C SER A 58 16.09 3.37 4.71
N ARG A 59 15.12 2.73 5.35
CA ARG A 59 15.20 1.33 5.77
C ARG A 59 15.16 0.38 4.58
N SER A 60 15.82 -0.77 4.70
CA SER A 60 15.67 -1.86 3.74
C SER A 60 14.26 -2.46 3.78
N ARG A 61 13.87 -3.20 2.73
CA ARG A 61 12.58 -3.92 2.70
C ARG A 61 12.40 -4.88 3.87
N VAL A 62 13.48 -5.51 4.35
CA VAL A 62 13.45 -6.41 5.50
C VAL A 62 13.11 -5.63 6.77
N GLU A 63 13.76 -4.49 6.99
CA GLU A 63 13.51 -3.65 8.16
C GLU A 63 12.13 -2.97 8.14
N LEU A 64 11.58 -2.69 6.96
CA LEU A 64 10.22 -2.14 6.82
C LEU A 64 9.12 -3.15 7.20
N ARG A 65 9.42 -4.45 7.23
CA ARG A 65 8.46 -5.47 7.68
C ARG A 65 8.28 -5.45 9.20
N ASP A 66 9.30 -5.05 9.97
CA ASP A 66 9.25 -5.08 11.42
C ASP A 66 8.29 -4.00 11.97
N ARG A 67 7.08 -4.40 12.33
CA ARG A 67 6.05 -3.47 12.83
C ARG A 67 6.45 -2.75 14.11
N LEU A 68 7.26 -3.35 14.97
CA LEU A 68 7.70 -2.72 16.22
C LEU A 68 8.73 -1.63 15.92
N LYS A 69 9.72 -1.93 15.07
CA LYS A 69 10.72 -0.93 14.65
C LYS A 69 10.09 0.26 13.92
N ASN A 70 9.00 0.04 13.19
CA ASN A 70 8.30 1.06 12.41
C ASN A 70 7.15 1.77 13.17
N TYR A 71 6.95 1.47 14.47
CA TYR A 71 5.97 2.16 15.31
C TYR A 71 6.69 3.06 16.33
N ASN A 72 6.94 4.32 15.95
CA ASN A 72 7.61 5.30 16.82
C ASN A 72 6.63 6.44 17.13
N LYS A 73 5.90 6.31 18.23
CA LYS A 73 4.95 7.33 18.68
C LYS A 73 5.68 8.47 19.39
N VAL A 74 5.51 9.69 18.90
CA VAL A 74 6.08 10.89 19.50
C VAL A 74 4.98 11.94 19.75
N PRO A 75 5.08 12.72 20.84
CA PRO A 75 4.19 13.86 21.03
C PRO A 75 4.36 14.89 19.91
N ALA A 76 3.26 15.40 19.36
CA ALA A 76 3.29 16.38 18.27
C ALA A 76 4.04 17.67 18.68
N ALA A 77 4.00 18.02 19.97
CA ALA A 77 4.73 19.16 20.54
C ALA A 77 6.26 19.03 20.42
N GLN A 78 6.79 17.80 20.31
CA GLN A 78 8.22 17.53 20.24
C GLN A 78 8.77 17.71 18.81
N LEU A 79 7.90 17.66 17.79
CA LEU A 79 8.30 17.62 16.39
C LEU A 79 9.13 18.83 15.94
N ALA A 80 8.83 20.02 16.47
CA ALA A 80 9.57 21.24 16.14
C ALA A 80 11.02 21.20 16.65
N GLN A 81 11.25 20.54 17.79
CA GLN A 81 12.58 20.39 18.37
C GLN A 81 13.35 19.27 17.67
N ASP A 82 12.70 18.14 17.38
CA ASP A 82 13.35 16.97 16.79
C ASP A 82 13.68 17.16 15.31
N TYR A 83 12.85 17.93 14.58
CA TYR A 83 12.96 18.18 13.14
C TYR A 83 12.75 19.66 12.81
N PRO A 84 13.70 20.55 13.21
CA PRO A 84 13.51 21.99 13.17
C PRO A 84 13.40 22.59 11.76
N ASN A 85 13.90 21.91 10.74
CA ASN A 85 13.91 22.41 9.36
C ASN A 85 12.68 22.00 8.58
N LEU A 86 12.05 20.87 8.93
CA LEU A 86 10.85 20.36 8.24
C LEU A 86 9.57 21.17 8.54
N ASN A 87 9.57 21.95 9.62
CA ASN A 87 8.40 22.69 10.10
C ASN A 87 7.13 21.83 10.16
N LEU A 88 7.25 20.64 10.75
CA LEU A 88 6.14 19.70 10.90
C LEU A 88 4.90 20.29 11.58
N PRO A 89 4.98 21.23 12.56
CA PRO A 89 3.80 21.91 13.08
C PRO A 89 3.00 22.66 12.01
N LEU A 90 3.68 23.33 11.07
CA LEU A 90 3.01 23.97 9.95
C LEU A 90 2.39 22.92 9.01
N VAL A 91 3.10 21.83 8.71
CA VAL A 91 2.57 20.74 7.88
C VAL A 91 1.28 20.17 8.50
N LEU A 92 1.28 19.91 9.81
CA LEU A 92 0.10 19.45 10.53
C LEU A 92 -1.05 20.47 10.46
N LYS A 93 -0.75 21.75 10.68
CA LYS A 93 -1.75 22.83 10.60
C LYS A 93 -2.39 22.92 9.21
N GLU A 94 -1.58 23.02 8.16
CA GLU A 94 -2.06 23.16 6.78
C GLU A 94 -2.76 21.89 6.27
N SER A 95 -2.44 20.73 6.86
CA SER A 95 -3.12 19.46 6.57
C SER A 95 -4.40 19.24 7.41
N GLY A 96 -4.82 20.22 8.23
CA GLY A 96 -6.02 20.09 9.08
C GLY A 96 -5.86 19.19 10.31
N LEU A 97 -4.62 18.93 10.73
CA LEU A 97 -4.23 18.03 11.83
C LEU A 97 -3.65 18.79 13.03
N SER A 98 -3.98 20.08 13.20
CA SER A 98 -3.42 20.93 14.27
C SER A 98 -3.74 20.44 15.69
N SER A 99 -4.77 19.60 15.85
CA SER A 99 -5.18 19.01 17.13
C SER A 99 -4.57 17.63 17.40
N ALA A 100 -3.68 17.14 16.54
CA ALA A 100 -2.92 15.91 16.79
C ALA A 100 -2.06 16.04 18.05
N GLN A 101 -2.23 15.11 18.98
CA GLN A 101 -1.43 15.02 20.21
C GLN A 101 -0.19 14.17 20.02
N ASP A 102 -0.33 13.08 19.25
CA ASP A 102 0.70 12.10 18.96
C ASP A 102 0.82 11.92 17.44
N VAL A 103 2.05 11.65 16.98
CA VAL A 103 2.36 11.29 15.59
C VAL A 103 3.17 9.99 15.58
N ILE A 104 2.86 9.10 14.65
CA ILE A 104 3.67 7.89 14.41
C ILE A 104 4.69 8.19 13.32
N ILE A 105 5.98 8.14 13.66
CA ILE A 105 7.08 8.29 12.71
C ILE A 105 7.56 6.89 12.29
N GLY A 106 7.30 6.50 11.05
CA GLY A 106 7.69 5.17 10.56
C GLY A 106 9.20 4.94 10.57
N GLN A 107 9.97 5.94 10.15
CA GLN A 107 11.43 5.87 10.02
C GLN A 107 12.08 7.14 10.59
N PRO A 108 12.33 7.20 11.92
CA PRO A 108 12.91 8.38 12.57
C PRO A 108 14.25 8.81 11.98
N GLU A 109 15.10 7.86 11.58
CA GLU A 109 16.39 8.11 10.95
C GLU A 109 16.27 8.74 9.55
N TYR A 110 15.26 8.33 8.78
CA TYR A 110 14.96 8.92 7.48
C TYR A 110 14.49 10.36 7.65
N LEU A 111 13.57 10.60 8.60
CA LEU A 111 13.03 11.94 8.84
C LEU A 111 14.12 12.89 9.35
N ALA A 112 15.04 12.41 10.18
CA ALA A 112 16.21 13.19 10.64
C ALA A 112 17.18 13.51 9.49
N ALA A 113 17.36 12.59 8.54
CA ALA A 113 18.14 12.87 7.33
C ALA A 113 17.43 13.87 6.42
N ALA A 114 16.11 13.73 6.22
CA ALA A 114 15.30 14.66 5.43
C ALA A 114 15.35 16.09 6.00
N ASP A 115 15.26 16.22 7.32
CA ASP A 115 15.43 17.49 8.03
C ASP A 115 16.76 18.18 7.70
N LYS A 116 17.87 17.44 7.83
CA LYS A 116 19.21 17.94 7.49
C LYS A 116 19.35 18.26 6.00
N LEU A 117 18.77 17.45 5.13
CA LEU A 117 18.82 17.66 3.69
C LEU A 117 18.05 18.91 3.28
N LEU A 118 16.92 19.20 3.91
CA LEU A 118 16.14 20.41 3.63
C LEU A 118 16.94 21.68 3.95
N ALA A 119 17.71 21.68 5.04
CA ALA A 119 18.56 22.81 5.41
C ALA A 119 19.80 22.98 4.52
N SER A 120 20.39 21.86 4.08
CA SER A 120 21.70 21.85 3.41
C SER A 120 21.64 21.83 1.89
N THR A 121 20.50 21.48 1.30
CA THR A 121 20.37 21.38 -0.16
C THR A 121 20.02 22.76 -0.73
N PRO A 122 20.72 23.23 -1.78
CA PRO A 122 20.40 24.50 -2.42
C PRO A 122 18.94 24.57 -2.90
N ILE A 123 18.30 25.73 -2.70
CA ILE A 123 16.92 25.96 -3.17
C ILE A 123 16.73 25.64 -4.66
N PRO A 124 17.65 26.01 -5.58
CA PRO A 124 17.49 25.63 -6.99
C PRO A 124 17.38 24.12 -7.22
N ASP A 125 18.17 23.31 -6.52
CA ASP A 125 18.13 21.85 -6.62
C ASP A 125 16.81 21.30 -6.04
N MET A 126 16.36 21.87 -4.93
CA MET A 126 15.09 21.51 -4.32
C MET A 126 13.90 21.82 -5.23
N GLN A 127 13.94 22.96 -5.93
CA GLN A 127 12.94 23.31 -6.93
C GLN A 127 12.91 22.29 -8.08
N GLN A 128 14.07 21.77 -8.52
CA GLN A 128 14.09 20.71 -9.55
C GLN A 128 13.51 19.40 -9.04
N TYR A 129 13.77 19.04 -7.79
CA TYR A 129 13.15 17.87 -7.15
C TYR A 129 11.62 17.96 -7.15
N PHE A 130 11.06 19.11 -6.76
CA PHE A 130 9.61 19.31 -6.80
C PHE A 130 9.04 19.37 -8.23
N ARG A 131 9.72 20.06 -9.17
CA ARG A 131 9.33 20.08 -10.59
C ARG A 131 9.25 18.67 -11.16
N TRP A 132 10.28 17.86 -10.90
CA TRP A 132 10.33 16.47 -11.33
C TRP A 132 9.15 15.65 -10.79
N HIS A 133 8.97 15.63 -9.47
CA HIS A 133 7.93 14.79 -8.85
C HIS A 133 6.50 15.22 -9.18
N LEU A 134 6.26 16.52 -9.37
CA LEU A 134 4.96 17.02 -9.83
C LEU A 134 4.61 16.48 -11.23
N VAL A 135 5.57 16.50 -12.15
CA VAL A 135 5.34 16.07 -13.54
C VAL A 135 5.33 14.55 -13.64
N GLU A 136 6.23 13.87 -12.95
CA GLU A 136 6.31 12.40 -12.91
C GLU A 136 4.99 11.78 -12.43
N GLY A 137 4.45 12.30 -11.33
CA GLY A 137 3.19 11.84 -10.74
C GLY A 137 1.94 12.15 -11.57
N THR A 138 2.06 12.96 -12.62
CA THR A 138 0.92 13.38 -13.48
C THR A 138 1.06 12.92 -14.94
N THR A 139 2.13 12.21 -15.29
CA THR A 139 2.43 11.80 -16.68
C THR A 139 1.30 11.05 -17.39
N SER A 140 0.44 10.33 -16.66
CA SER A 140 -0.70 9.60 -17.21
C SER A 140 -1.80 10.50 -17.78
N ALA A 141 -1.87 11.76 -17.37
CA ALA A 141 -2.82 12.77 -17.83
C ALA A 141 -2.20 13.85 -18.74
N LEU A 142 -0.91 13.76 -19.03
CA LEU A 142 -0.19 14.69 -19.90
C LEU A 142 -0.19 14.21 -21.37
N PRO A 143 0.26 15.03 -22.33
CA PRO A 143 0.42 14.62 -23.71
C PRO A 143 1.21 13.30 -23.86
N LYS A 144 0.93 12.57 -24.94
CA LYS A 144 1.46 11.22 -25.20
C LYS A 144 2.98 11.12 -25.00
N THR A 145 3.74 12.17 -25.34
CA THR A 145 5.20 12.23 -25.21
C THR A 145 5.70 12.02 -23.77
N TYR A 146 4.98 12.52 -22.76
CA TYR A 146 5.29 12.29 -21.35
C TYR A 146 5.01 10.85 -20.95
N GLY A 147 3.84 10.32 -21.34
CA GLY A 147 3.48 8.92 -21.11
C GLY A 147 4.43 7.93 -21.79
N ASP A 148 4.93 8.27 -22.98
CA ASP A 148 5.92 7.47 -23.71
C ASP A 148 7.29 7.50 -23.01
N ALA A 149 7.70 8.65 -22.47
CA ALA A 149 8.93 8.75 -21.69
C ALA A 149 8.87 7.90 -20.41
N SER A 150 7.76 7.99 -19.68
CA SER A 150 7.49 7.13 -18.52
C SER A 150 7.48 5.65 -18.89
N PHE A 151 6.81 5.30 -20.00
CA PHE A 151 6.76 3.91 -20.46
C PHE A 151 8.14 3.38 -20.83
N ARG A 152 8.99 4.14 -21.54
CA ARG A 152 10.37 3.71 -21.86
C ARG A 152 11.16 3.32 -20.62
N PHE A 153 11.03 4.08 -19.52
CA PHE A 153 11.63 3.70 -18.25
C PHE A 153 11.00 2.43 -17.66
N GLN A 154 9.67 2.32 -17.70
CA GLN A 154 8.95 1.12 -17.25
C GLN A 154 9.36 -0.14 -18.01
N GLN A 155 9.71 -0.06 -19.29
CA GLN A 155 10.23 -1.21 -20.06
C GLN A 155 11.54 -1.72 -19.45
N VAL A 156 12.41 -0.82 -18.99
CA VAL A 156 13.65 -1.20 -18.30
C VAL A 156 13.32 -1.79 -16.95
N LEU A 157 12.38 -1.23 -16.19
CA LEU A 157 12.07 -1.69 -14.83
C LEU A 157 11.36 -3.07 -14.81
N THR A 158 10.38 -3.26 -15.69
CA THR A 158 9.46 -4.41 -15.66
C THR A 158 9.70 -5.43 -16.77
N GLY A 159 10.46 -5.07 -17.81
CA GLY A 159 10.61 -5.89 -19.02
C GLY A 159 9.44 -5.80 -20.00
N ALA A 160 8.40 -5.01 -19.70
CA ALA A 160 7.24 -4.83 -20.56
C ALA A 160 7.65 -4.38 -21.97
N LYS A 161 7.06 -5.01 -23.01
CA LYS A 161 7.40 -4.73 -24.41
C LYS A 161 6.48 -3.69 -25.04
N GLN A 162 5.23 -3.61 -24.60
CA GLN A 162 4.23 -2.70 -25.13
C GLN A 162 3.39 -2.10 -24.00
N GLN A 163 2.96 -0.85 -24.19
CA GLN A 163 2.09 -0.19 -23.24
C GLN A 163 0.69 -0.80 -23.33
N GLN A 164 0.02 -0.95 -22.19
CA GLN A 164 -1.37 -1.39 -22.19
C GLN A 164 -2.24 -0.47 -23.06
N PRO A 165 -3.22 -1.03 -23.81
CA PRO A 165 -4.12 -0.26 -24.63
C PRO A 165 -4.84 0.80 -23.77
N ARG A 166 -5.18 1.92 -24.40
CA ARG A 166 -5.69 3.10 -23.69
C ARG A 166 -6.91 2.79 -22.81
N TRP A 167 -7.84 1.97 -23.30
CA TRP A 167 -9.05 1.62 -22.56
C TRP A 167 -8.75 0.92 -21.23
N LYS A 168 -7.73 0.03 -21.17
CA LYS A 168 -7.33 -0.64 -19.91
C LYS A 168 -6.75 0.37 -18.91
N ARG A 169 -5.95 1.32 -19.40
CA ARG A 169 -5.39 2.38 -18.55
C ARG A 169 -6.47 3.34 -18.06
N SER A 170 -7.44 3.67 -18.90
CA SER A 170 -8.61 4.47 -18.52
C SER A 170 -9.50 3.74 -17.51
N LEU A 171 -9.68 2.43 -17.65
CA LEU A 171 -10.39 1.60 -16.68
C LEU A 171 -9.68 1.61 -15.32
N ALA A 172 -8.37 1.36 -15.30
CA ALA A 172 -7.57 1.41 -14.06
C ALA A 172 -7.59 2.79 -13.39
N ALA A 173 -7.55 3.88 -14.18
CA ALA A 173 -7.68 5.23 -13.65
C ALA A 173 -9.09 5.48 -13.05
N THR A 174 -10.13 4.92 -13.66
CA THR A 174 -11.52 5.02 -13.17
C THR A 174 -11.70 4.25 -11.87
N ASP A 175 -11.23 3.00 -11.80
CA ASP A 175 -11.26 2.19 -10.57
C ASP A 175 -10.42 2.85 -9.46
N GLY A 176 -9.26 3.42 -9.79
CA GLY A 176 -8.51 4.23 -8.84
C GLY A 176 -9.33 5.42 -8.30
N ALA A 177 -9.93 6.23 -9.17
CA ALA A 177 -10.63 7.45 -8.76
C ALA A 177 -11.97 7.19 -8.05
N LEU A 178 -12.74 6.21 -8.54
CA LEU A 178 -14.16 6.00 -8.25
C LEU A 178 -14.47 4.53 -7.91
N GLY A 179 -13.49 3.81 -7.35
CA GLY A 179 -13.51 2.35 -7.29
C GLY A 179 -14.73 1.72 -6.64
N GLU A 180 -15.31 2.33 -5.60
CA GLU A 180 -16.54 1.82 -5.00
C GLU A 180 -17.79 2.11 -5.86
N ALA A 181 -17.86 3.29 -6.49
CA ALA A 181 -18.96 3.62 -7.41
C ALA A 181 -18.90 2.76 -8.69
N PHE A 182 -17.71 2.52 -9.23
CA PHE A 182 -17.50 1.58 -10.32
C PHE A 182 -17.77 0.14 -9.87
N GLY A 183 -17.35 -0.21 -8.65
CA GLY A 183 -17.56 -1.53 -8.05
C GLY A 183 -19.03 -1.91 -7.87
N GLN A 184 -19.93 -0.95 -7.62
CA GLN A 184 -21.37 -1.20 -7.62
C GLN A 184 -21.83 -1.79 -8.96
N LEU A 185 -21.49 -1.13 -10.06
CA LEU A 185 -21.84 -1.60 -11.41
C LEU A 185 -21.22 -2.96 -11.73
N TYR A 186 -19.98 -3.19 -11.29
CA TYR A 186 -19.31 -4.47 -11.46
C TYR A 186 -20.04 -5.61 -10.73
N VAL A 187 -20.42 -5.38 -9.47
CA VAL A 187 -21.11 -6.37 -8.64
C VAL A 187 -22.48 -6.69 -9.21
N ASP A 188 -23.25 -5.66 -9.60
CA ASP A 188 -24.60 -5.83 -10.18
C ASP A 188 -24.58 -6.72 -11.42
N GLU A 189 -23.53 -6.61 -12.25
CA GLU A 189 -23.38 -7.40 -13.48
C GLU A 189 -22.76 -8.79 -13.23
N ALA A 190 -21.72 -8.86 -12.40
CA ALA A 190 -20.78 -9.98 -12.40
C ALA A 190 -20.77 -10.83 -11.11
N PHE A 191 -21.50 -10.45 -10.06
CA PHE A 191 -21.43 -11.15 -8.77
C PHE A 191 -22.79 -11.36 -8.12
N SER A 192 -23.10 -12.62 -7.73
CA SER A 192 -24.42 -12.98 -7.21
C SER A 192 -24.45 -13.14 -5.68
N PRO A 193 -25.59 -12.88 -5.02
CA PRO A 193 -25.75 -13.16 -3.58
C PRO A 193 -25.51 -14.64 -3.23
N ALA A 194 -25.87 -15.57 -4.11
CA ALA A 194 -25.64 -17.00 -3.90
C ALA A 194 -24.14 -17.35 -3.90
N ALA A 195 -23.34 -16.73 -4.79
CA ALA A 195 -21.89 -16.85 -4.78
C ALA A 195 -21.28 -16.32 -3.46
N LYS A 196 -21.76 -15.17 -2.96
CA LYS A 196 -21.35 -14.64 -1.65
C LYS A 196 -21.62 -15.63 -0.51
N ALA A 197 -22.82 -16.22 -0.47
CA ALA A 197 -23.20 -17.17 0.58
C ALA A 197 -22.33 -18.43 0.60
N LYS A 198 -22.07 -19.04 -0.57
CA LYS A 198 -21.22 -20.23 -0.66
C LYS A 198 -19.74 -19.93 -0.34
N ALA A 199 -19.23 -18.76 -0.73
CA ALA A 199 -17.90 -18.32 -0.30
C ALA A 199 -17.82 -18.12 1.23
N GLN A 200 -18.87 -17.59 1.86
CA GLN A 200 -18.96 -17.44 3.32
C GLN A 200 -18.90 -18.80 4.04
N GLU A 201 -19.62 -19.81 3.53
CA GLU A 201 -19.59 -21.17 4.07
C GLU A 201 -18.17 -21.76 4.02
N MET A 202 -17.47 -21.59 2.90
CA MET A 202 -16.08 -22.04 2.77
C MET A 202 -15.13 -21.38 3.77
N VAL A 203 -15.33 -20.09 4.05
CA VAL A 203 -14.56 -19.38 5.09
C VAL A 203 -14.76 -20.05 6.45
N GLU A 204 -16.00 -20.37 6.82
CA GLU A 204 -16.26 -21.01 8.12
C GLU A 204 -15.73 -22.44 8.19
N ASN A 205 -15.80 -23.21 7.09
CA ASN A 205 -15.18 -24.53 7.00
C ASN A 205 -13.65 -24.47 7.22
N LEU A 206 -12.99 -23.48 6.60
CA LEU A 206 -11.55 -23.29 6.77
C LEU A 206 -11.19 -22.76 8.16
N ARG A 207 -12.03 -21.91 8.77
CA ARG A 207 -11.85 -21.46 10.16
C ARG A 207 -11.88 -22.66 11.11
N ALA A 208 -12.86 -23.56 10.95
CA ALA A 208 -12.96 -24.77 11.76
C ALA A 208 -11.71 -25.66 11.60
N ALA A 209 -11.28 -25.92 10.35
CA ALA A 209 -10.08 -26.70 10.07
C ALA A 209 -8.80 -26.05 10.63
N TYR A 210 -8.70 -24.72 10.61
CA TYR A 210 -7.56 -24.00 11.19
C TYR A 210 -7.57 -24.13 12.71
N GLN A 211 -8.73 -23.99 13.36
CA GLN A 211 -8.86 -24.19 14.81
C GLN A 211 -8.41 -25.60 15.23
N GLU A 212 -8.82 -26.64 14.50
CA GLU A 212 -8.37 -28.02 14.75
C GLU A 212 -6.84 -28.13 14.69
N ARG A 213 -6.21 -27.50 13.69
CA ARG A 213 -4.74 -27.47 13.54
C ARG A 213 -4.04 -26.72 14.67
N ILE A 214 -4.58 -25.59 15.12
CA ILE A 214 -4.05 -24.84 16.27
C ILE A 214 -4.07 -25.71 17.52
N LEU A 215 -5.17 -26.42 17.77
CA LEU A 215 -5.33 -27.27 18.95
C LEU A 215 -4.44 -28.52 18.89
N ALA A 216 -4.27 -29.10 17.70
CA ALA A 216 -3.48 -30.31 17.50
C ALA A 216 -1.96 -30.09 17.52
N THR A 217 -1.47 -28.86 17.34
CA THR A 217 -0.02 -28.63 17.26
C THR A 217 0.69 -28.96 18.58
N ASP A 218 1.86 -29.57 18.52
CA ASP A 218 2.59 -30.07 19.70
C ASP A 218 3.53 -29.04 20.34
N TRP A 219 3.84 -27.97 19.61
CA TRP A 219 4.89 -27.03 20.00
C TRP A 219 4.38 -25.80 20.75
N MET A 220 3.09 -25.45 20.63
CA MET A 220 2.47 -24.33 21.35
C MET A 220 1.91 -24.75 22.71
N SER A 221 2.13 -23.92 23.73
CA SER A 221 1.51 -24.08 25.06
C SER A 221 -0.02 -23.91 25.02
N PRO A 222 -0.75 -24.44 26.03
CA PRO A 222 -2.20 -24.23 26.14
C PRO A 222 -2.61 -22.74 26.19
N ALA A 223 -1.78 -21.88 26.79
CA ALA A 223 -2.07 -20.45 26.89
C ALA A 223 -2.02 -19.76 25.52
N THR A 224 -0.96 -19.99 24.74
CA THR A 224 -0.81 -19.45 23.39
C THR A 224 -1.89 -19.99 22.44
N LYS A 225 -2.23 -21.30 22.54
CA LYS A 225 -3.33 -21.89 21.76
C LYS A 225 -4.66 -21.20 22.03
N LYS A 226 -4.97 -20.88 23.30
CA LYS A 226 -6.22 -20.19 23.66
C LYS A 226 -6.32 -18.82 22.99
N GLU A 227 -5.26 -18.02 23.07
CA GLU A 227 -5.19 -16.69 22.43
C GLU A 227 -5.24 -16.80 20.90
N ALA A 228 -4.58 -17.80 20.31
CA ALA A 228 -4.63 -18.03 18.87
C ALA A 228 -6.05 -18.39 18.38
N VAL A 229 -6.78 -19.22 19.12
CA VAL A 229 -8.18 -19.54 18.83
C VAL A 229 -9.09 -18.31 19.03
N GLU A 230 -8.89 -17.54 20.10
CA GLU A 230 -9.61 -16.28 20.31
C GLU A 230 -9.43 -15.33 19.12
N LYS A 231 -8.20 -15.17 18.65
CA LYS A 231 -7.88 -14.35 17.48
C LYS A 231 -8.53 -14.87 16.20
N LEU A 232 -8.42 -16.17 15.93
CA LEU A 232 -9.02 -16.81 14.75
C LEU A 232 -10.53 -16.61 14.72
N ASN A 233 -11.19 -16.76 15.87
CA ASN A 233 -12.64 -16.57 16.01
C ASN A 233 -13.05 -15.10 15.89
N ALA A 234 -12.14 -14.17 16.19
CA ALA A 234 -12.38 -12.74 16.06
C ALA A 234 -12.14 -12.19 14.64
N PHE A 235 -11.74 -13.01 13.64
CA PHE A 235 -11.61 -12.50 12.27
C PHE A 235 -12.94 -11.97 11.74
N ALA A 236 -12.96 -10.68 11.42
CA ALA A 236 -14.00 -10.11 10.58
C ALA A 236 -13.83 -10.59 9.13
N VAL A 237 -14.93 -10.97 8.49
CA VAL A 237 -14.91 -11.52 7.13
C VAL A 237 -15.67 -10.58 6.21
N LYS A 238 -15.02 -10.16 5.12
CA LYS A 238 -15.60 -9.27 4.10
C LYS A 238 -15.55 -9.96 2.74
N ILE A 239 -16.72 -10.19 2.13
CA ILE A 239 -16.84 -10.96 0.88
C ILE A 239 -17.59 -10.15 -0.18
N GLY A 240 -16.98 -10.03 -1.36
CA GLY A 240 -17.54 -9.37 -2.54
C GLY A 240 -17.36 -7.86 -2.52
N TYR A 241 -18.10 -7.19 -1.64
CA TYR A 241 -18.30 -5.74 -1.67
C TYR A 241 -18.77 -5.17 -0.32
N PRO A 242 -18.57 -3.87 -0.04
CA PRO A 242 -19.02 -3.23 1.19
C PRO A 242 -20.54 -3.15 1.29
N ASP A 243 -21.07 -3.25 2.52
CA ASP A 243 -22.50 -3.07 2.77
C ASP A 243 -22.94 -1.60 2.66
N LYS A 244 -22.00 -0.67 2.83
CA LYS A 244 -22.20 0.77 2.67
C LYS A 244 -21.19 1.33 1.70
N TRP A 245 -21.70 2.00 0.66
CA TRP A 245 -20.88 2.62 -0.36
C TRP A 245 -20.40 4.02 0.03
N LYS A 246 -19.20 4.35 -0.44
CA LYS A 246 -18.57 5.67 -0.34
C LYS A 246 -19.34 6.74 -1.11
N ASP A 247 -19.45 7.92 -0.50
CA ASP A 247 -20.10 9.08 -1.11
C ASP A 247 -19.10 9.91 -1.91
N TYR A 248 -19.32 9.99 -3.22
CA TYR A 248 -18.50 10.77 -4.15
C TYR A 248 -19.13 12.13 -4.52
N SER A 249 -20.20 12.56 -3.84
CA SER A 249 -20.95 13.78 -4.17
C SER A 249 -20.08 15.06 -4.24
N LYS A 250 -19.00 15.13 -3.46
CA LYS A 250 -18.04 16.25 -3.47
C LYS A 250 -16.98 16.15 -4.56
N LEU A 251 -16.78 14.99 -5.18
CA LEU A 251 -15.77 14.79 -6.22
C LEU A 251 -16.29 15.29 -7.56
N LYS A 252 -15.65 16.33 -8.11
CA LYS A 252 -16.00 16.92 -9.40
C LYS A 252 -15.10 16.38 -10.51
N ILE A 253 -15.67 15.54 -11.37
CA ILE A 253 -15.01 15.03 -12.58
C ILE A 253 -15.63 15.69 -13.81
N THR A 254 -14.81 16.21 -14.71
CA THR A 254 -15.27 16.86 -15.94
C THR A 254 -14.63 16.23 -17.18
N ARG A 255 -15.21 16.50 -18.35
CA ARG A 255 -14.60 16.11 -19.64
C ARG A 255 -13.52 17.09 -20.12
N ALA A 256 -13.30 18.19 -19.41
CA ALA A 256 -12.44 19.28 -19.88
C ALA A 256 -10.94 18.95 -19.80
N SER A 257 -10.49 18.32 -18.71
CA SER A 257 -9.07 18.01 -18.50
C SER A 257 -8.88 16.79 -17.61
N ALA A 258 -8.13 15.80 -18.12
CA ALA A 258 -7.72 14.64 -17.34
C ALA A 258 -6.79 15.03 -16.17
N LEU A 259 -5.95 16.06 -16.35
CA LEU A 259 -5.05 16.54 -15.32
C LEU A 259 -5.82 17.20 -14.16
N GLN A 260 -6.84 18.02 -14.47
CA GLN A 260 -7.71 18.59 -13.45
C GLN A 260 -8.46 17.50 -12.69
N ASN A 261 -8.91 16.45 -13.38
CA ASN A 261 -9.54 15.31 -12.70
C ASN A 261 -8.56 14.58 -11.77
N LEU A 262 -7.29 14.41 -12.14
CA LEU A 262 -6.29 13.82 -11.25
C LEU A 262 -6.10 14.67 -9.98
N PHE A 263 -6.02 15.99 -10.11
CA PHE A 263 -5.91 16.88 -8.94
C PHE A 263 -7.17 16.85 -8.08
N ALA A 264 -8.37 16.90 -8.68
CA ALA A 264 -9.63 16.81 -7.96
C ALA A 264 -9.75 15.48 -7.17
N VAL A 265 -9.30 14.37 -7.75
CA VAL A 265 -9.25 13.07 -7.07
C VAL A 265 -8.25 13.08 -5.91
N SER A 266 -7.07 13.68 -6.10
CA SER A 266 -6.07 13.80 -5.04
C SER A 266 -6.55 14.64 -3.87
N GLU A 267 -7.18 15.78 -4.14
CA GLU A 267 -7.77 16.67 -3.12
C GLU A 267 -8.90 15.95 -2.36
N TRP A 268 -9.84 15.36 -3.09
CA TRP A 268 -10.96 14.63 -2.49
C TRP A 268 -10.50 13.46 -1.60
N ARG A 269 -9.49 12.70 -2.03
CA ARG A 269 -8.92 11.60 -1.21
C ARG A 269 -8.27 12.12 0.07
N SER A 270 -7.56 13.24 0.00
CA SER A 270 -6.97 13.87 1.19
C SER A 270 -8.06 14.30 2.18
N GLU A 271 -9.14 14.91 1.68
CA GLU A 271 -10.29 15.32 2.50
C GLU A 271 -11.03 14.11 3.10
N ASP A 272 -11.28 13.06 2.31
CA ASP A 272 -11.94 11.82 2.77
C ASP A 272 -11.12 11.16 3.89
N ASN A 273 -9.79 11.08 3.73
CA ASN A 273 -8.92 10.53 4.75
C ASN A 273 -8.85 11.41 6.00
N LEU A 274 -8.79 12.74 5.83
CA LEU A 274 -8.76 13.69 6.94
C LEU A 274 -10.04 13.61 7.79
N GLN A 275 -11.19 13.36 7.17
CA GLN A 275 -12.46 13.23 7.88
C GLN A 275 -12.49 12.08 8.90
N LYS A 276 -11.54 11.14 8.85
CA LYS A 276 -11.41 10.04 9.82
C LYS A 276 -10.69 10.47 11.10
N PHE A 277 -9.89 11.54 11.04
CA PHE A 277 -9.14 12.01 12.18
C PHE A 277 -10.08 12.44 13.34
N GLY A 278 -9.75 11.99 14.55
CA GLY A 278 -10.57 12.25 15.75
C GLY A 278 -11.86 11.44 15.87
N LYS A 279 -12.12 10.49 14.95
CA LYS A 279 -13.30 9.62 14.98
C LYS A 279 -12.93 8.18 15.34
N PRO A 280 -13.89 7.37 15.81
CA PRO A 280 -13.71 5.92 15.92
C PRO A 280 -13.36 5.29 14.58
N ILE A 281 -12.65 4.17 14.62
CA ILE A 281 -12.32 3.38 13.43
C ILE A 281 -13.61 2.88 12.77
N ASP A 282 -13.77 3.14 11.48
CA ASP A 282 -14.84 2.55 10.67
C ASP A 282 -14.46 1.11 10.28
N ARG A 283 -15.09 0.13 10.92
CA ARG A 283 -14.89 -1.29 10.62
C ARG A 283 -15.58 -1.74 9.33
N GLY A 284 -16.43 -0.92 8.74
CA GLY A 284 -17.07 -1.17 7.45
C GLY A 284 -16.20 -0.82 6.24
N GLU A 285 -15.09 -0.08 6.41
CA GLU A 285 -14.24 0.38 5.30
C GLU A 285 -13.43 -0.77 4.66
N TRP A 286 -13.24 -0.72 3.34
CA TRP A 286 -12.47 -1.71 2.58
C TRP A 286 -11.14 -1.14 2.08
N GLY A 287 -10.10 -1.97 2.08
CA GLY A 287 -8.78 -1.63 1.54
C GLY A 287 -8.62 -1.89 0.03
N MET A 288 -9.57 -2.59 -0.59
CA MET A 288 -9.59 -2.93 -2.01
C MET A 288 -10.98 -2.69 -2.59
N THR A 289 -11.05 -2.32 -3.85
CA THR A 289 -12.31 -2.11 -4.55
C THR A 289 -12.92 -3.46 -4.96
N PRO A 290 -14.26 -3.57 -5.09
CA PRO A 290 -14.90 -4.81 -5.50
C PRO A 290 -14.35 -5.48 -6.77
N PRO A 291 -13.98 -4.78 -7.86
CA PRO A 291 -13.45 -5.41 -9.08
C PRO A 291 -12.00 -5.88 -8.96
N THR A 292 -11.31 -5.62 -7.84
CA THR A 292 -9.92 -6.03 -7.64
C THR A 292 -9.79 -7.56 -7.63
N VAL A 293 -8.92 -8.10 -8.47
CA VAL A 293 -8.56 -9.54 -8.47
C VAL A 293 -7.40 -9.76 -7.50
N ASN A 294 -7.70 -9.74 -6.20
CA ASN A 294 -6.75 -10.00 -5.13
C ASN A 294 -7.51 -10.33 -3.84
N ALA A 295 -6.81 -10.63 -2.74
CA ALA A 295 -7.35 -10.72 -1.39
C ALA A 295 -6.40 -10.03 -0.40
N TYR A 296 -6.85 -9.78 0.83
CA TYR A 296 -5.96 -9.28 1.87
C TYR A 296 -6.39 -9.66 3.29
N TYR A 297 -5.40 -9.67 4.18
CA TYR A 297 -5.55 -9.60 5.62
C TYR A 297 -5.06 -8.26 6.17
N ASN A 298 -5.78 -7.69 7.13
CA ASN A 298 -5.36 -6.48 7.84
C ASN A 298 -5.24 -6.75 9.35
N SER A 299 -4.00 -6.66 9.86
CA SER A 299 -3.69 -6.93 11.26
C SER A 299 -4.37 -6.00 12.26
N SER A 300 -4.52 -4.72 11.94
CA SER A 300 -5.11 -3.74 12.86
C SER A 300 -6.62 -3.85 12.96
N MET A 301 -7.25 -4.44 11.94
CA MET A 301 -8.68 -4.70 11.92
C MET A 301 -9.02 -6.14 12.33
N ASN A 302 -8.02 -7.03 12.29
CA ASN A 302 -8.17 -8.47 12.41
C ASN A 302 -9.23 -8.97 11.42
N GLU A 303 -9.05 -8.68 10.13
CA GLU A 303 -10.04 -8.99 9.08
C GLU A 303 -9.39 -9.65 7.86
N ILE A 304 -10.16 -10.51 7.20
CA ILE A 304 -9.85 -11.12 5.90
C ILE A 304 -10.88 -10.66 4.87
N VAL A 305 -10.40 -10.26 3.69
CA VAL A 305 -11.22 -9.58 2.69
C VAL A 305 -11.00 -10.15 1.30
N PHE A 306 -12.11 -10.50 0.64
CA PHE A 306 -12.16 -11.13 -0.68
C PHE A 306 -13.09 -10.32 -1.60
N PRO A 307 -12.57 -9.33 -2.34
CA PRO A 307 -13.34 -8.60 -3.35
C PRO A 307 -14.01 -9.51 -4.38
N ALA A 308 -15.12 -9.06 -4.96
CA ALA A 308 -15.85 -9.82 -5.98
C ALA A 308 -14.98 -10.20 -7.18
N GLY A 309 -13.96 -9.39 -7.49
CA GLY A 309 -12.99 -9.65 -8.54
C GLY A 309 -12.19 -10.94 -8.38
N ILE A 310 -11.86 -11.40 -7.17
CA ILE A 310 -11.16 -12.68 -7.00
C ILE A 310 -12.12 -13.89 -6.99
N LEU A 311 -13.41 -13.65 -6.77
CA LEU A 311 -14.44 -14.69 -6.68
C LEU A 311 -14.98 -15.08 -8.07
N GLN A 312 -14.07 -15.45 -8.96
CA GLN A 312 -14.36 -15.91 -10.32
C GLN A 312 -13.34 -16.98 -10.76
N PRO A 313 -13.59 -17.71 -11.86
CA PRO A 313 -12.61 -18.65 -12.40
C PRO A 313 -11.27 -17.97 -12.72
N PRO A 314 -10.12 -18.62 -12.46
CA PRO A 314 -9.99 -20.02 -12.05
C PRO A 314 -10.06 -20.26 -10.53
N PHE A 315 -10.21 -19.21 -9.71
CA PHE A 315 -10.19 -19.35 -8.25
C PHE A 315 -11.50 -19.93 -7.72
N TYR A 316 -12.63 -19.47 -8.26
CA TYR A 316 -13.95 -19.77 -7.73
C TYR A 316 -14.99 -19.88 -8.83
N ASP A 317 -15.70 -21.02 -8.88
CA ASP A 317 -16.90 -21.21 -9.67
C ASP A 317 -17.97 -21.87 -8.79
N PRO A 318 -19.08 -21.17 -8.46
CA PRO A 318 -20.16 -21.75 -7.67
C PRO A 318 -20.74 -23.05 -8.25
N LYS A 319 -20.62 -23.27 -9.56
CA LYS A 319 -21.14 -24.43 -10.30
C LYS A 319 -20.12 -25.55 -10.46
N ALA A 320 -18.85 -25.33 -10.14
CA ALA A 320 -17.83 -26.37 -10.19
C ALA A 320 -17.88 -27.29 -8.96
N ASP A 321 -17.20 -28.43 -9.07
CA ASP A 321 -16.95 -29.33 -7.94
C ASP A 321 -16.21 -28.59 -6.82
N ASP A 322 -16.59 -28.86 -5.57
CA ASP A 322 -16.04 -28.14 -4.42
C ASP A 322 -14.52 -28.35 -4.29
N ALA A 323 -13.96 -29.47 -4.73
CA ALA A 323 -12.51 -29.68 -4.71
C ALA A 323 -11.75 -28.63 -5.54
N VAL A 324 -12.33 -28.17 -6.65
CA VAL A 324 -11.77 -27.08 -7.46
C VAL A 324 -11.77 -25.77 -6.67
N ASN A 325 -12.89 -25.46 -6.02
CA ASN A 325 -13.02 -24.24 -5.21
C ASN A 325 -12.09 -24.27 -3.98
N TYR A 326 -11.98 -25.39 -3.28
CA TYR A 326 -11.05 -25.52 -2.15
C TYR A 326 -9.59 -25.42 -2.59
N GLY A 327 -9.23 -25.96 -3.76
CA GLY A 327 -7.89 -25.82 -4.33
C GLY A 327 -7.56 -24.42 -4.84
N GLY A 328 -8.57 -23.69 -5.34
CA GLY A 328 -8.46 -22.30 -5.77
C GLY A 328 -8.66 -21.32 -4.62
N ILE A 329 -9.87 -20.78 -4.49
CA ILE A 329 -10.21 -19.76 -3.50
C ILE A 329 -10.07 -20.27 -2.06
N GLY A 330 -10.24 -21.56 -1.78
CA GLY A 330 -10.02 -22.12 -0.44
C GLY A 330 -8.57 -21.99 0.01
N ALA A 331 -7.60 -22.22 -0.88
CA ALA A 331 -6.19 -21.99 -0.59
C ALA A 331 -5.89 -20.49 -0.34
N VAL A 332 -6.54 -19.59 -1.08
CA VAL A 332 -6.44 -18.14 -0.87
C VAL A 332 -7.03 -17.73 0.48
N ILE A 333 -8.19 -18.26 0.86
CA ILE A 333 -8.80 -18.00 2.17
C ILE A 333 -7.87 -18.47 3.30
N GLY A 334 -7.32 -19.69 3.17
CA GLY A 334 -6.33 -20.21 4.12
C GLY A 334 -5.09 -19.32 4.21
N HIS A 335 -4.60 -18.80 3.08
CA HIS A 335 -3.48 -17.86 3.02
C HIS A 335 -3.75 -16.58 3.82
N GLU A 336 -4.89 -15.93 3.58
CA GLU A 336 -5.27 -14.70 4.32
C GLU A 336 -5.48 -14.97 5.82
N MET A 337 -6.01 -16.14 6.19
CA MET A 337 -6.09 -16.52 7.61
C MET A 337 -4.70 -16.70 8.23
N THR A 338 -3.77 -17.31 7.51
CA THR A 338 -2.39 -17.52 7.97
C THR A 338 -1.63 -16.20 8.11
N HIS A 339 -1.94 -15.16 7.34
CA HIS A 339 -1.39 -13.83 7.57
C HIS A 339 -1.73 -13.26 8.96
N GLY A 340 -2.79 -13.74 9.62
CA GLY A 340 -3.04 -13.44 11.03
C GLY A 340 -2.04 -14.05 12.01
N PHE A 341 -1.26 -15.02 11.58
CA PHE A 341 -0.34 -15.79 12.42
C PHE A 341 1.10 -15.84 11.87
N ASP A 342 1.40 -15.13 10.78
CA ASP A 342 2.76 -15.01 10.24
C ASP A 342 3.68 -14.18 11.15
N ASP A 343 4.93 -13.94 10.72
CA ASP A 343 5.96 -13.25 11.49
C ASP A 343 5.54 -11.85 11.99
N GLN A 344 4.61 -11.19 11.29
CA GLN A 344 4.09 -9.87 11.63
C GLN A 344 2.66 -9.90 12.17
N GLY A 345 1.79 -10.75 11.62
CA GLY A 345 0.41 -10.93 12.05
C GLY A 345 0.32 -11.42 13.48
N ARG A 346 1.20 -12.34 13.88
CA ARG A 346 1.27 -12.88 15.25
C ARG A 346 1.53 -11.83 16.33
N ARG A 347 2.01 -10.64 15.95
CA ARG A 347 2.28 -9.51 16.87
C ARG A 347 1.04 -8.68 17.19
N SER A 348 -0.10 -8.99 16.58
CA SER A 348 -1.39 -8.37 16.89
C SER A 348 -2.32 -9.35 17.59
N ASP A 349 -3.03 -8.88 18.61
CA ASP A 349 -4.06 -9.67 19.30
C ASP A 349 -5.39 -9.72 18.51
N ALA A 350 -6.39 -10.40 19.07
CA ALA A 350 -7.73 -10.55 18.50
C ALA A 350 -8.46 -9.21 18.20
N LYS A 351 -8.04 -8.11 18.86
CA LYS A 351 -8.62 -6.77 18.67
C LYS A 351 -7.83 -5.93 17.67
N GLY A 352 -6.71 -6.45 17.18
CA GLY A 352 -5.81 -5.79 16.25
C GLY A 352 -4.72 -4.92 16.89
N ASN A 353 -4.58 -4.97 18.22
CA ASN A 353 -3.56 -4.19 18.92
C ASN A 353 -2.20 -4.87 18.83
N LEU A 354 -1.12 -4.09 18.63
CA LEU A 354 0.25 -4.59 18.79
C LEU A 354 0.47 -5.00 20.24
N ARG A 355 0.51 -6.30 20.50
CA ARG A 355 0.65 -6.89 21.85
C ARG A 355 1.37 -8.24 21.72
N ASP A 356 2.33 -8.50 22.60
CA ASP A 356 2.89 -9.85 22.75
C ASP A 356 1.94 -10.70 23.60
N TRP A 357 1.34 -11.70 22.96
CA TRP A 357 0.41 -12.67 23.57
C TRP A 357 0.95 -14.10 23.53
N TRP A 358 2.21 -14.26 23.08
CA TRP A 358 2.93 -15.52 23.05
C TRP A 358 3.73 -15.67 24.34
N THR A 359 3.88 -16.90 24.84
CA THR A 359 4.91 -17.15 25.85
C THR A 359 6.30 -17.00 25.21
N LYS A 360 7.34 -16.79 26.04
CA LYS A 360 8.70 -16.68 25.55
C LYS A 360 9.15 -17.95 24.81
N GLU A 361 8.82 -19.11 25.36
CA GLU A 361 9.18 -20.41 24.79
C GLU A 361 8.47 -20.66 23.45
N ASP A 362 7.20 -20.26 23.33
CA ASP A 362 6.45 -20.42 22.07
C ASP A 362 6.94 -19.42 21.01
N ASN A 363 7.36 -18.21 21.43
CA ASN A 363 8.03 -17.22 20.57
C ASN A 363 9.32 -17.78 19.94
N GLU A 364 10.17 -18.42 20.76
CA GLU A 364 11.42 -19.04 20.31
C GLU A 364 11.15 -20.20 19.33
N LYS A 365 10.19 -21.07 19.66
CA LYS A 365 9.78 -22.18 18.78
C LYS A 365 9.17 -21.70 17.45
N PHE A 366 8.34 -20.65 17.49
CA PHE A 366 7.80 -20.03 16.27
C PHE A 366 8.95 -19.56 15.38
N THR A 367 9.90 -18.82 15.96
CA THR A 367 11.03 -18.24 15.23
C THR A 367 11.89 -19.33 14.61
N ALA A 368 12.24 -20.37 15.38
CA ALA A 368 13.00 -21.51 14.87
C ALA A 368 12.31 -22.22 13.70
N LYS A 369 10.97 -22.30 13.69
CA LYS A 369 10.20 -22.87 12.57
C LYS A 369 10.15 -21.92 11.37
N ALA A 370 10.01 -20.61 11.62
CA ALA A 370 9.99 -19.59 10.57
C ALA A 370 11.35 -19.47 9.86
N ASP A 371 12.47 -19.67 10.57
CA ASP A 371 13.82 -19.60 10.00
C ASP A 371 14.14 -20.79 9.07
N MET A 372 13.30 -21.83 9.05
CA MET A 372 13.46 -23.00 8.15
C MET A 372 12.86 -22.78 6.76
N VAL A 373 12.09 -21.71 6.54
CA VAL A 373 11.42 -21.36 5.29
C VAL A 373 11.94 -20.04 4.75
#